data_AF-A0A258I4P4-F1
#
_entry.id   AF-A0A258I4P4-F1
#
_cell.length_a   1.000
_cell.length_b   1.000
_cell.length_c   1.000
_cell.angle_alpha   90.00
_cell.angle_beta   90.00
_cell.angle_gamma   90.00
#
_symmetry.space_group_name_H-M   'P 1'
#
loop_
_entity.id
_entity.type
_entity.pdbx_description
1 polymer ?
#
loop_
_entity_poly.entity_id
_entity_poly.type
_entity_poly.pdbx_seq_one_letter_code
_entity_poly.pdbx_strand_id
1 'polypeptide(L)'
;MSLISFRSRLRAFQTMRCNPPDPGFIADLEFLENRDLDLSVRLGAMLGFNALLITIGTHPISASPGAPLSVDAATQAGLVLANVAGLVPLVVSCFLALRAMLLGEEFDAEGLEGDTALRQRLFASFVHSIDAQARLLHHAIRWTIAGGALTLLVWAAILFDKMV
;
A
#
# COMPACT_ATOMS: atom_id res chain seq x y z
N MET A 1 7.35 -11.97 24.62
CA MET A 1 6.11 -11.30 24.20
C MET A 1 5.22 -11.06 25.40
N SER A 2 5.49 -9.99 26.12
CA SER A 2 4.62 -9.50 27.19
C SER A 2 3.75 -8.37 26.62
N LEU A 3 2.52 -8.67 26.23
CA LEU A 3 1.56 -7.67 25.73
C LEU A 3 1.25 -6.63 26.81
N ILE A 4 1.65 -5.37 26.60
CA ILE A 4 1.19 -4.27 27.46
C ILE A 4 -0.33 -4.15 27.36
N SER A 5 -0.98 -4.27 28.52
CA SER A 5 -2.42 -4.15 28.67
C SER A 5 -2.95 -2.86 28.06
N PHE A 6 -4.06 -2.95 27.32
CA PHE A 6 -4.79 -1.80 26.77
C PHE A 6 -5.08 -0.73 27.84
N ARG A 7 -5.33 -1.15 29.09
CA ARG A 7 -5.56 -0.23 30.21
C ARG A 7 -4.35 0.63 30.55
N SER A 8 -3.14 0.11 30.39
CA SER A 8 -1.91 0.87 30.64
C SER A 8 -1.69 1.93 29.56
N ARG A 9 -1.97 1.60 28.30
CA ARG A 9 -1.96 2.56 27.18
C ARG A 9 -3.01 3.66 27.39
N LEU A 10 -4.22 3.29 27.79
CA LEU A 10 -5.30 4.25 28.07
C LEU A 10 -4.93 5.22 29.19
N ARG A 11 -4.30 4.74 30.26
CA ARG A 11 -3.86 5.58 31.38
C ARG A 11 -2.76 6.54 30.95
N ALA A 12 -1.74 6.06 30.22
CA ALA A 12 -0.68 6.91 29.69
C ALA A 12 -1.22 8.01 28.77
N PHE A 13 -2.21 7.68 27.93
CA PHE A 13 -2.89 8.64 27.07
C PHE A 13 -3.71 9.66 27.88
N GLN A 14 -4.42 9.21 28.93
CA GLN A 14 -5.12 10.10 29.85
C GLN A 14 -4.16 11.08 30.55
N THR A 15 -2.95 10.63 30.93
CA THR A 15 -1.92 11.52 31.46
C THR A 15 -1.37 12.46 30.39
N MET A 16 -1.32 12.03 29.11
CA MET A 16 -0.83 12.81 27.97
C MET A 16 -1.73 13.98 27.63
N ARG A 17 -3.04 13.73 27.62
CA ARG A 17 -4.00 14.75 27.24
C ARG A 17 -4.03 15.90 28.23
N CYS A 18 -3.53 15.77 29.46
CA CYS A 18 -3.76 16.74 30.56
C CYS A 18 -5.27 16.90 30.88
N ASN A 19 -5.61 17.63 31.94
CA ASN A 19 -7.01 17.94 32.22
C ASN A 19 -7.14 19.39 32.72
N PRO A 20 -7.64 20.33 31.89
CA PRO A 20 -8.14 20.15 30.52
C PRO A 20 -7.00 19.92 29.49
N PRO A 21 -7.31 19.38 28.30
CA PRO A 21 -6.33 19.23 27.23
C PRO A 21 -5.87 20.53 26.62
N ASP A 22 -4.57 20.60 26.34
CA ASP A 22 -3.96 21.74 25.68
C ASP A 22 -4.53 21.88 24.25
N PRO A 23 -5.00 23.07 23.84
CA PRO A 23 -5.54 23.28 22.50
C PRO A 23 -4.54 22.94 21.39
N GLY A 24 -3.24 23.17 21.60
CA GLY A 24 -2.19 22.80 20.64
C GLY A 24 -2.10 21.28 20.45
N PHE A 25 -2.14 20.53 21.55
CA PHE A 25 -2.15 19.07 21.52
C PHE A 25 -3.37 18.50 20.76
N ILE A 26 -4.54 19.12 20.89
CA ILE A 26 -5.75 18.71 20.14
C ILE A 26 -5.54 18.96 18.64
N ALA A 27 -5.02 20.12 18.26
CA ALA A 27 -4.77 20.46 16.86
C ALA A 27 -3.76 19.51 16.20
N ASP A 28 -2.70 19.12 16.93
CA ASP A 28 -1.71 18.15 16.44
C ASP A 28 -2.34 16.76 16.23
N LEU A 29 -3.19 16.31 17.14
CA LEU A 29 -3.91 15.04 16.99
C LEU A 29 -4.87 15.07 15.79
N GLU A 30 -5.64 16.14 15.63
CA GLU A 30 -6.56 16.30 14.50
C GLU A 30 -5.79 16.34 13.18
N PHE A 31 -4.63 16.99 13.13
CA PHE A 31 -3.77 16.99 11.96
C PHE A 31 -3.30 15.58 11.60
N LEU A 32 -2.80 14.81 12.59
CA LEU A 32 -2.30 13.46 12.36
C LEU A 32 -3.42 12.48 11.99
N GLU A 33 -4.60 12.60 12.59
CA GLU A 33 -5.78 11.81 12.25
C GLU A 33 -6.22 12.05 10.79
N ASN A 34 -6.34 13.32 10.39
CA ASN A 34 -6.68 13.67 9.01
C ASN A 34 -5.62 13.14 8.01
N ARG A 35 -4.35 13.14 8.42
CA ARG A 35 -3.25 12.63 7.59
C ARG A 35 -3.30 11.11 7.42
N ASP A 36 -3.54 10.37 8.50
CA ASP A 36 -3.70 8.91 8.46
C ASP A 36 -4.92 8.52 7.62
N LEU A 37 -6.04 9.24 7.78
CA LEU A 37 -7.24 9.02 6.98
C LEU A 37 -7.01 9.27 5.48
N ASP A 38 -6.32 10.36 5.12
CA ASP A 38 -5.91 10.65 3.73
C ASP A 38 -5.02 9.53 3.15
N LEU A 39 -4.06 9.02 3.93
CA LEU A 39 -3.20 7.91 3.50
C LEU A 39 -3.99 6.62 3.31
N SER A 40 -4.90 6.29 4.23
CA SER A 40 -5.76 5.11 4.13
C SER A 40 -6.64 5.14 2.88
N VAL A 41 -7.28 6.29 2.60
CA VAL A 41 -8.08 6.49 1.38
C VAL A 41 -7.22 6.32 0.12
N ARG A 42 -6.02 6.91 0.08
CA ARG A 42 -5.11 6.79 -1.07
C ARG A 42 -4.63 5.36 -1.27
N LEU A 43 -4.29 4.65 -0.21
CA LEU A 43 -3.90 3.24 -0.27
C LEU A 43 -5.06 2.38 -0.79
N GLY A 44 -6.29 2.63 -0.33
CA GLY A 44 -7.48 1.93 -0.82
C GLY A 44 -7.74 2.17 -2.30
N ALA A 45 -7.66 3.44 -2.73
CA ALA A 45 -7.76 3.80 -4.14
C ALA A 45 -6.66 3.14 -4.98
N MET A 46 -5.43 3.05 -4.45
CA MET A 46 -4.30 2.41 -5.10
C MET A 46 -4.55 0.91 -5.34
N LEU A 47 -5.07 0.19 -4.35
CA LEU A 47 -5.44 -1.22 -4.49
C LEU A 47 -6.54 -1.42 -5.53
N GLY A 48 -7.58 -0.60 -5.49
CA GLY A 48 -8.66 -0.64 -6.49
C GLY A 48 -8.14 -0.38 -7.91
N PHE A 49 -7.28 0.62 -8.09
CA PHE A 49 -6.68 0.94 -9.38
C PHE A 49 -5.79 -0.20 -9.90
N ASN A 50 -4.95 -0.79 -9.04
CA ASN A 50 -4.11 -1.93 -9.43
C ASN A 50 -4.95 -3.15 -9.80
N ALA A 51 -6.06 -3.42 -9.10
CA ALA A 51 -6.96 -4.52 -9.45
C ALA A 51 -7.54 -4.35 -10.86
N LEU A 52 -7.92 -3.13 -11.24
CA LEU A 52 -8.37 -2.82 -12.61
C LEU A 52 -7.25 -3.07 -13.63
N LEU A 53 -6.03 -2.57 -13.36
CA LEU A 53 -4.89 -2.77 -14.27
C LEU A 53 -4.52 -4.24 -14.44
N ILE A 54 -4.51 -5.01 -13.35
CA ILE A 54 -4.25 -6.47 -13.40
C ILE A 54 -5.34 -7.16 -14.21
N THR A 55 -6.60 -6.81 -13.98
CA THR A 55 -7.73 -7.37 -14.74
C THR A 55 -7.55 -7.12 -16.22
N ILE A 56 -7.37 -5.87 -16.65
CA ILE A 56 -7.13 -5.51 -18.05
C ILE A 56 -5.88 -6.21 -18.58
N GLY A 57 -4.82 -6.28 -17.79
CA GLY A 57 -3.56 -6.99 -18.06
C GLY A 57 -3.72 -8.48 -18.35
N THR A 58 -4.76 -9.13 -17.82
CA THR A 58 -5.04 -10.56 -18.10
C THR A 58 -5.86 -10.80 -19.38
N HIS A 59 -6.52 -9.77 -19.93
CA HIS A 59 -7.34 -9.92 -21.13
C HIS A 59 -6.64 -10.55 -22.34
N PRO A 60 -5.37 -10.23 -22.66
CA PRO A 60 -4.65 -10.88 -23.75
C PRO A 60 -4.69 -12.42 -23.69
N ILE A 61 -4.63 -12.99 -22.49
CA ILE A 61 -4.59 -14.44 -22.29
C ILE A 61 -5.99 -15.06 -22.33
N SER A 62 -6.99 -14.35 -21.83
CA SER A 62 -8.37 -14.85 -21.73
C SER A 62 -9.27 -14.45 -22.91
N ALA A 63 -8.79 -13.59 -23.81
CA ALA A 63 -9.57 -13.12 -24.95
C ALA A 63 -9.80 -14.22 -25.99
N SER A 64 -10.87 -14.08 -26.76
CA SER A 64 -11.14 -14.98 -27.88
C SER A 64 -10.04 -14.89 -28.94
N PRO A 65 -9.73 -15.98 -29.68
CA PRO A 65 -8.62 -16.02 -30.63
C PRO A 65 -8.63 -14.92 -31.69
N GLY A 66 -9.78 -14.34 -32.04
CA GLY A 66 -9.90 -13.26 -33.02
C GLY A 66 -9.62 -11.85 -32.49
N ALA A 67 -9.35 -11.68 -31.19
CA ALA A 67 -9.07 -10.35 -30.64
C ALA A 67 -7.65 -9.86 -31.03
N PRO A 68 -7.45 -8.54 -31.25
CA PRO A 68 -6.14 -8.02 -31.64
C PRO A 68 -5.02 -8.39 -30.65
N LEU A 69 -5.30 -8.38 -29.35
CA LEU A 69 -4.34 -8.70 -28.29
C LEU A 69 -4.37 -10.15 -27.79
N SER A 70 -5.20 -11.03 -28.36
CA SER A 70 -5.26 -12.43 -27.89
C SER A 70 -3.92 -13.13 -28.04
N VAL A 71 -3.46 -13.85 -27.03
CA VAL A 71 -2.26 -14.68 -27.11
C VAL A 71 -2.60 -16.08 -26.65
N ASP A 72 -2.13 -17.07 -27.39
CA ASP A 72 -2.35 -18.48 -27.08
C ASP A 72 -1.07 -19.13 -26.58
N ALA A 73 -1.18 -19.95 -25.53
CA ALA A 73 -0.02 -20.58 -24.91
C ALA A 73 0.61 -21.67 -25.80
N ALA A 74 -0.17 -22.34 -26.65
CA ALA A 74 0.35 -23.41 -27.50
C ALA A 74 1.22 -22.86 -28.65
N THR A 75 0.89 -21.68 -29.15
CA THR A 75 1.56 -21.06 -30.31
C THR A 75 2.51 -19.93 -29.92
N GLN A 76 2.20 -19.15 -28.88
CA GLN A 76 2.89 -17.93 -28.47
C GLN A 76 3.26 -17.93 -26.97
N ALA A 77 3.79 -19.06 -26.47
CA ALA A 77 4.16 -19.23 -25.07
C ALA A 77 5.04 -18.10 -24.51
N GLY A 78 5.98 -17.58 -25.32
CA GLY A 78 6.86 -16.47 -24.94
C GLY A 78 6.09 -15.17 -24.65
N LEU A 79 5.10 -14.83 -25.48
CA LEU A 79 4.27 -13.62 -25.29
C LEU A 79 3.31 -13.77 -24.11
N VAL A 80 2.78 -14.97 -23.87
CA VAL A 80 1.99 -15.28 -22.67
C VAL A 80 2.83 -15.06 -21.40
N LEU A 81 4.04 -15.62 -21.36
CA LEU A 81 4.95 -15.44 -20.22
C LEU A 81 5.34 -13.98 -20.03
N ALA A 82 5.63 -13.24 -21.12
CA ALA A 82 5.91 -11.82 -21.07
C ALA A 82 4.72 -11.02 -20.52
N ASN A 83 3.49 -11.36 -20.91
CA ASN A 83 2.29 -10.69 -20.44
C ASN A 83 2.06 -10.93 -18.94
N VAL A 84 2.23 -12.18 -18.47
CA VAL A 84 2.17 -12.50 -17.03
C VAL A 84 3.28 -11.78 -16.25
N ALA A 85 4.51 -11.76 -16.77
CA ALA A 85 5.63 -11.04 -16.17
C ALA A 85 5.37 -9.53 -16.09
N GLY A 86 4.65 -8.97 -17.06
CA GLY A 86 4.19 -7.57 -17.08
C GLY A 86 3.34 -7.17 -15.87
N LEU A 87 2.64 -8.14 -15.26
CA LEU A 87 1.79 -7.91 -14.09
C LEU A 87 2.54 -7.96 -12.75
N VAL A 88 3.75 -8.53 -12.73
CA VAL A 88 4.54 -8.68 -11.49
C VAL A 88 4.76 -7.35 -10.77
N PRO A 89 5.15 -6.25 -11.44
CA PRO A 89 5.24 -4.93 -10.81
C PRO A 89 3.94 -4.46 -10.14
N LEU A 90 2.77 -4.77 -10.73
CA LEU A 90 1.47 -4.41 -10.16
C LEU A 90 1.18 -5.23 -8.89
N VAL A 91 1.55 -6.50 -8.88
CA VAL A 91 1.45 -7.36 -7.68
C VAL A 91 2.35 -6.84 -6.56
N VAL A 92 3.59 -6.43 -6.88
CA VAL A 92 4.50 -5.80 -5.91
C VAL A 92 3.90 -4.51 -5.35
N SER A 93 3.28 -3.69 -6.20
CA SER A 93 2.56 -2.49 -5.75
C SER A 93 1.42 -2.81 -4.78
N CYS A 94 0.57 -3.81 -5.09
CA CYS A 94 -0.48 -4.28 -4.20
C CYS A 94 0.07 -4.76 -2.85
N PHE A 95 1.15 -5.53 -2.87
CA PHE A 95 1.80 -6.01 -1.65
C PHE A 95 2.30 -4.87 -0.77
N LEU A 96 2.94 -3.85 -1.37
CA LEU A 96 3.40 -2.67 -0.64
C LEU A 96 2.24 -1.85 -0.06
N ALA A 97 1.15 -1.70 -0.81
CA ALA A 97 -0.04 -0.99 -0.34
C ALA A 97 -0.75 -1.74 0.81
N LEU A 98 -0.90 -3.07 0.72
CA LEU A 98 -1.42 -3.88 1.82
C LEU A 98 -0.53 -3.80 3.06
N ARG A 99 0.79 -3.91 2.88
CA ARG A 99 1.74 -3.76 3.99
C ARG A 99 1.63 -2.40 4.67
N ALA A 100 1.43 -1.33 3.89
CA ALA A 100 1.22 0.01 4.43
C ALA A 100 -0.07 0.09 5.28
N MET A 101 -1.17 -0.51 4.83
CA MET A 101 -2.42 -0.54 5.62
C MET A 101 -2.24 -1.29 6.95
N LEU A 102 -1.54 -2.43 6.94
CA LEU A 102 -1.34 -3.26 8.13
C LEU A 102 -0.36 -2.67 9.15
N LEU A 103 0.49 -1.72 8.76
CA LEU A 103 1.44 -1.04 9.66
C LEU A 103 0.76 -0.28 10.80
N GLY A 104 -0.49 0.15 10.62
CA GLY A 104 -1.29 0.78 11.68
C GLY A 104 -1.78 -0.20 12.75
N GLU A 105 -1.75 -1.52 12.51
CA GLU A 105 -2.30 -2.53 13.42
C GLU A 105 -1.25 -3.06 14.42
N GLU A 106 0.04 -3.00 14.07
CA GLU A 106 1.15 -3.56 14.87
C GLU A 106 1.81 -2.50 15.77
N PHE A 107 1.12 -2.09 16.83
CA PHE A 107 1.73 -1.26 17.88
C PHE A 107 2.57 -2.11 18.84
N ASP A 108 3.88 -2.15 18.63
CA ASP A 108 4.82 -2.71 19.61
C ASP A 108 5.14 -1.69 20.71
N ALA A 109 4.95 -2.11 21.97
CA ALA A 109 5.13 -1.27 23.15
C ALA A 109 6.12 -1.91 24.15
N GLU A 110 6.88 -2.94 23.77
CA GLU A 110 7.74 -3.70 24.68
C GLU A 110 8.87 -2.81 25.27
N GLY A 111 9.06 -2.83 26.61
CA GLY A 111 10.18 -2.17 27.30
C GLY A 111 9.95 -0.75 27.86
N LEU A 112 8.70 -0.31 28.06
CA LEU A 112 8.39 1.08 28.42
C LEU A 112 8.02 1.25 29.90
N GLU A 113 9.02 1.44 30.76
CA GLU A 113 8.82 1.86 32.16
C GLU A 113 8.95 3.40 32.28
N GLY A 114 7.82 4.11 32.41
CA GLY A 114 7.78 5.55 32.74
C GLY A 114 6.77 6.39 31.93
N ASP A 115 6.01 7.23 32.63
CA ASP A 115 4.79 7.89 32.11
C ASP A 115 5.05 9.06 31.13
N THR A 116 6.24 9.68 31.14
CA THR A 116 6.65 10.74 30.19
C THR A 116 7.40 10.19 28.98
N ALA A 117 8.26 9.19 29.16
CA ALA A 117 8.97 8.52 28.08
C ALA A 117 8.03 7.69 27.19
N LEU A 118 7.01 7.06 27.79
CA LEU A 118 5.95 6.35 27.08
C LEU A 118 5.15 7.27 26.16
N ARG A 119 4.88 8.51 26.60
CA ARG A 119 4.14 9.53 25.83
C ARG A 119 4.87 9.98 24.57
N GLN A 120 6.10 10.43 24.71
CA GLN A 120 6.91 10.87 23.56
C GLN A 120 7.15 9.74 22.58
N ARG A 121 7.33 8.51 23.05
CA ARG A 121 7.54 7.35 22.19
C ARG A 121 6.27 6.88 21.49
N LEU A 122 5.10 6.94 22.12
CA LEU A 122 3.81 6.64 21.47
C LEU A 122 3.50 7.62 20.33
N PHE A 123 3.74 8.91 20.56
CA PHE A 123 3.60 9.93 19.52
C PHE A 123 4.63 9.73 18.41
N ALA A 124 5.89 9.48 18.77
CA ALA A 124 6.95 9.20 17.79
C ALA A 124 6.67 7.94 16.98
N SER A 125 6.14 6.87 17.59
CA SER A 125 5.76 5.65 16.88
C SER A 125 4.58 5.89 15.93
N PHE A 126 3.60 6.71 16.33
CA PHE A 126 2.48 7.05 15.46
C PHE A 126 2.91 7.88 14.26
N VAL A 127 3.71 8.93 14.47
CA VAL A 127 4.30 9.73 13.38
C VAL A 127 5.17 8.85 12.48
N HIS A 128 5.99 7.96 13.06
CA HIS A 128 6.79 7.01 12.29
C HIS A 128 5.94 6.07 11.44
N SER A 129 4.79 5.62 11.95
CA SER A 129 3.87 4.76 11.20
C SER A 129 3.29 5.50 9.98
N ILE A 130 2.87 6.76 10.14
CA ILE A 130 2.39 7.62 9.06
C ILE A 130 3.48 7.84 8.01
N ASP A 131 4.72 8.11 8.44
CA ASP A 131 5.85 8.25 7.52
C ASP A 131 6.17 6.94 6.77
N ALA A 132 6.09 5.80 7.47
CA ALA A 132 6.31 4.49 6.86
C ALA A 132 5.22 4.16 5.84
N GLN A 133 3.95 4.43 6.16
CA GLN A 133 2.82 4.30 5.23
C GLN A 133 3.03 5.19 3.99
N ALA A 134 3.38 6.46 4.18
CA ALA A 134 3.62 7.40 3.08
C ALA A 134 4.78 6.94 2.17
N ARG A 135 5.88 6.44 2.76
CA ARG A 135 7.00 5.88 1.99
C ARG A 135 6.55 4.66 1.18
N LEU A 136 5.83 3.73 1.77
CA LEU A 136 5.36 2.53 1.07
C LEU A 136 4.37 2.90 -0.04
N LEU A 137 3.45 3.84 0.18
CA LEU A 137 2.56 4.37 -0.85
C LEU A 137 3.35 4.96 -2.02
N HIS A 138 4.40 5.74 -1.74
CA HIS A 138 5.26 6.28 -2.81
C HIS A 138 5.93 5.19 -3.64
N HIS A 139 6.41 4.12 -3.00
CA HIS A 139 6.99 2.97 -3.71
C HIS A 139 5.92 2.20 -4.50
N ALA A 140 4.73 1.99 -3.93
CA ALA A 140 3.61 1.35 -4.62
C ALA A 140 3.25 2.09 -5.91
N ILE A 141 3.13 3.42 -5.86
CA ILE A 141 2.87 4.25 -7.05
C ILE A 141 3.92 4.01 -8.14
N ARG A 142 5.22 4.03 -7.78
CA ARG A 142 6.31 3.81 -8.76
C ARG A 142 6.24 2.42 -9.39
N TRP A 143 5.95 1.39 -8.59
CA TRP A 143 5.77 0.03 -9.09
C TRP A 143 4.56 -0.12 -10.00
N THR A 144 3.48 0.61 -9.73
CA THR A 144 2.31 0.64 -10.61
C THR A 144 2.59 1.31 -11.94
N ILE A 145 3.28 2.45 -11.94
CA ILE A 145 3.70 3.12 -13.17
C ILE A 145 4.60 2.19 -13.99
N ALA A 146 5.58 1.54 -13.34
CA ALA A 146 6.46 0.58 -14.00
C ALA A 146 5.68 -0.62 -14.58
N GLY A 147 4.71 -1.15 -13.84
CA GLY A 147 3.86 -2.25 -14.31
C GLY A 147 2.95 -1.87 -15.47
N GLY A 148 2.32 -0.70 -15.41
CA GLY A 148 1.53 -0.17 -16.52
C GLY A 148 2.37 0.02 -17.77
N ALA A 149 3.55 0.63 -17.65
CA ALA A 149 4.47 0.82 -18.77
C ALA A 149 4.94 -0.52 -19.36
N LEU A 150 5.32 -1.49 -18.52
CA LEU A 150 5.76 -2.81 -18.95
C LEU A 150 4.63 -3.57 -19.66
N THR A 151 3.41 -3.51 -19.12
CA THR A 151 2.22 -4.13 -19.73
C THR A 151 1.95 -3.54 -21.11
N LEU A 152 2.01 -2.21 -21.26
CA LEU A 152 1.86 -1.54 -22.55
C LEU A 152 2.94 -1.94 -23.56
N LEU A 153 4.19 -2.08 -23.13
CA LEU A 153 5.28 -2.55 -23.99
C LEU A 153 5.05 -3.98 -24.49
N VAL A 154 4.56 -4.86 -23.61
CA VAL A 154 4.22 -6.24 -24.01
C VAL A 154 3.05 -6.24 -24.99
N TRP A 155 2.03 -5.43 -24.76
CA TRP A 155 0.91 -5.32 -25.72
C TRP A 155 1.35 -4.78 -27.07
N ALA A 156 2.25 -3.80 -27.09
CA ALA A 156 2.84 -3.31 -28.34
C ALA A 156 3.62 -4.42 -29.07
N ALA A 157 4.36 -5.26 -28.33
CA ALA A 157 5.05 -6.41 -28.90
C ALA A 157 4.07 -7.46 -29.47
N ILE A 158 2.98 -7.75 -28.76
CA ILE A 158 1.92 -8.66 -29.24
C ILE A 158 1.30 -8.13 -30.54
N LEU A 159 0.99 -6.83 -30.60
CA LEU A 159 0.42 -6.23 -31.81
C LEU A 159 1.43 -6.26 -32.96
N PHE A 160 2.70 -5.96 -32.69
CA PHE A 160 3.74 -5.99 -33.69
C PHE A 160 3.92 -7.39 -34.28
N ASP A 161 3.98 -8.43 -33.43
CA ASP A 161 4.08 -9.85 -33.84
C ASP A 161 2.91 -10.30 -34.73
N LYS A 162 1.73 -9.70 -34.55
CA LYS A 162 0.52 -10.05 -35.33
C LYS A 162 0.35 -9.24 -36.60
N MET A 163 0.95 -8.05 -36.69
CA MET A 163 0.81 -7.14 -37.82
C MET A 163 1.92 -7.30 -38.86
N VAL A 164 3.05 -7.93 -38.50
CA VAL A 164 4.22 -8.19 -39.34
C VAL A 164 4.27 -9.65 -39.73
#